data_AF-A0A165NNI8-F1
#
_entry.id   AF-A0A165NNI8-F1
#
_cell.length_a   1.000
_cell.length_b   1.000
_cell.length_c   1.000
_cell.angle_alpha   90.00
_cell.angle_beta   90.00
_cell.angle_gamma   90.00
#
_symmetry.space_group_name_H-M   'P 1'
#
loop_
_entity.id
_entity.type
_entity.pdbx_description
1 polymer ?
#
loop_
_entity_poly.entity_id
_entity_poly.type
_entity_poly.pdbx_seq_one_letter_code
_entity_poly.pdbx_strand_id
1 'polypeptide(L)'
;MKQVNEVIIPSLRLDLSGQKISESAARRWLHKLGYRLTEAKKGMYVDGHEYDTLEPIESTLGPGEKLHVPLPHDKSIAQSNELCRHLWIKDGWMLLWKKVQGHAIHISDFIVEQTGCLHLSDQQLTKNVRLPPDAVAKFIFDQSSTHGAFTKDALNAKEMNVKPGRKQCKMHSTVIPLDNPNPQLWGKPQDMIFPADLPPGHPDYEFCGQAKGMLWVLEERGLVLMLKALNGGKLVGECQAAHKGSEEPEEIHEDVLHTLTSNTCCMCKVLAAQQDFKDEKPLLQIIIEEADHKCYFLLKFHCELNPIEMYWGWMKAHKAAVDGTFLTAKQLVPEILNSCPMKTIRAFFHKTWHYMDTYR
;
A
#
# COMPACT_ATOMS: atom_id res chain seq x y z
N MET A 1 16.38 26.69 21.86
CA MET A 1 17.24 27.54 22.73
C MET A 1 17.59 28.91 22.15
N LYS A 2 17.75 29.03 20.82
CA LYS A 2 18.09 30.30 20.15
C LYS A 2 17.15 31.45 20.54
N GLN A 3 15.84 31.21 20.47
CA GLN A 3 14.80 32.19 20.84
C GLN A 3 14.80 32.59 22.33
N VAL A 4 15.17 31.68 23.24
CA VAL A 4 15.26 32.00 24.69
C VAL A 4 16.42 32.98 24.94
N ASN A 5 17.58 32.69 24.37
CA ASN A 5 18.80 33.50 24.56
C ASN A 5 18.79 34.80 23.75
N GLU A 6 18.19 34.82 22.57
CA GLU A 6 18.26 35.97 21.65
C GLU A 6 17.03 36.88 21.72
N VAL A 7 15.89 36.41 22.23
CA VAL A 7 14.62 37.17 22.23
C VAL A 7 14.02 37.31 23.62
N ILE A 8 13.89 36.22 24.38
CA ILE A 8 13.16 36.23 25.67
C ILE A 8 13.99 36.88 26.78
N ILE A 9 15.25 36.46 26.97
CA ILE A 9 16.12 37.03 28.00
C ILE A 9 16.35 38.54 27.79
N PRO A 10 16.66 39.02 26.57
CA PRO A 10 16.78 40.45 26.31
C PRO A 10 15.49 41.23 26.55
N SER A 11 14.32 40.67 26.18
CA SER A 11 13.03 41.36 26.38
C SER A 11 12.63 41.46 27.86
N LEU A 12 13.09 40.53 28.70
CA LEU A 12 12.95 40.58 30.16
C LEU A 12 14.02 41.44 30.85
N ARG A 13 14.95 42.04 30.10
CA ARG A 13 16.07 42.86 30.60
C ARG A 13 16.94 42.13 31.63
N LEU A 14 17.07 40.81 31.48
CA LEU A 14 17.96 40.00 32.31
C LEU A 14 19.36 40.02 31.70
N ASP A 15 20.34 40.57 32.42
CA ASP A 15 21.74 40.53 32.00
C ASP A 15 22.40 39.24 32.48
N LEU A 16 22.78 38.39 31.53
CA LEU A 16 23.49 37.14 31.79
C LEU A 16 25.00 37.26 31.64
N SER A 17 25.56 38.48 31.50
CA SER A 17 27.01 38.72 31.39
C SER A 17 27.66 37.86 30.29
N GLY A 18 26.96 37.71 29.16
CA GLY A 18 27.42 36.93 28.01
C GLY A 18 27.20 35.41 28.11
N GLN A 19 26.70 34.90 29.24
CA GLN A 19 26.38 33.48 29.37
C GLN A 19 25.07 33.13 28.66
N LYS A 20 25.07 32.05 27.89
CA LYS A 20 23.88 31.51 27.23
C LYS A 20 23.28 30.41 28.10
N ILE A 21 21.96 30.38 28.21
CA ILE A 21 21.26 29.26 28.83
C ILE A 21 21.40 28.05 27.89
N SER A 22 21.97 26.97 28.43
CA SER A 22 22.03 25.68 27.76
C SER A 22 20.69 24.96 27.85
N GLU A 23 20.43 24.04 26.92
CA GLU A 23 19.20 23.23 26.94
C GLU A 23 19.06 22.46 28.25
N SER A 24 20.16 21.92 28.78
CA SER A 24 20.18 21.20 30.06
C SER A 24 19.78 22.09 31.24
N ALA A 25 20.19 23.37 31.25
CA ALA A 25 19.77 24.32 32.27
C ALA A 25 18.26 24.62 32.17
N ALA A 26 17.74 24.84 30.96
CA ALA A 26 16.32 25.08 30.73
C ALA A 26 15.45 23.88 31.14
N ARG A 27 15.85 22.64 30.80
CA ARG A 27 15.14 21.41 31.20
C ARG A 27 15.08 21.26 32.72
N ARG A 28 16.18 21.56 33.44
CA ARG A 28 16.18 21.55 34.92
C ARG A 28 15.21 22.58 35.51
N TRP A 29 15.09 23.75 34.92
CA TRP A 29 14.14 24.77 35.38
C TRP A 29 12.69 24.34 35.16
N LEU A 30 12.37 23.76 34.01
CA LEU A 30 11.03 23.23 33.72
C LEU A 30 10.62 22.17 34.77
N HIS A 31 11.51 21.25 35.12
CA HIS A 31 11.28 20.31 36.23
C HIS A 31 11.03 21.01 37.57
N LYS A 32 11.84 22.02 37.94
CA LYS A 32 11.63 22.79 39.18
C LYS A 32 10.31 23.56 39.20
N LEU A 33 9.82 23.97 38.04
CA LEU A 33 8.54 24.68 37.88
C LEU A 33 7.32 23.73 37.85
N GLY A 34 7.52 22.43 38.09
CA GLY A 34 6.45 21.44 38.08
C GLY A 34 5.99 21.05 36.68
N TYR A 35 6.84 21.22 35.67
CA TYR A 35 6.58 20.70 34.33
C TYR A 35 7.23 19.33 34.17
N ARG A 36 6.51 18.42 33.49
CA ARG A 36 7.03 17.11 33.09
C ARG A 36 7.00 16.98 31.57
N LEU A 37 8.05 16.37 31.02
CA LEU A 37 8.09 16.00 29.62
C LEU A 37 7.22 14.75 29.45
N THR A 38 6.13 14.88 28.70
CA THR A 38 5.20 13.77 28.46
C THR A 38 5.15 13.48 26.97
N GLU A 39 5.17 12.20 26.62
CA GLU A 39 5.01 11.73 25.25
C GLU A 39 3.54 11.39 24.98
N ALA A 40 2.96 12.03 23.96
CA ALA A 40 1.66 11.63 23.43
C ALA A 40 1.85 10.41 22.49
N LYS A 41 1.45 9.22 22.97
CA LYS A 41 1.59 7.98 22.19
C LYS A 41 0.60 7.94 21.02
N LYS A 42 1.15 7.91 19.81
CA LYS A 42 0.52 7.30 18.62
C LYS A 42 1.62 6.63 17.79
N GLY A 43 1.78 5.32 17.94
CA GLY A 43 2.90 4.50 17.48
C GLY A 43 3.67 5.02 16.26
N MET A 44 4.84 5.59 16.50
CA MET A 44 5.82 5.87 15.45
C MET A 44 7.15 5.38 15.98
N TYR A 45 7.69 4.37 15.33
CA TYR A 45 8.92 3.71 15.73
C TYR A 45 10.09 4.53 15.19
N VAL A 46 10.99 4.96 16.07
CA VAL A 46 12.26 5.59 15.68
C VAL A 46 13.35 4.63 16.15
N ASP A 47 14.07 4.06 15.19
CA ASP A 47 15.18 3.17 15.48
C ASP A 47 16.44 3.98 15.81
N GLY A 48 17.14 3.61 16.89
CA GLY A 48 18.39 4.20 17.36
C GLY A 48 19.64 3.40 16.99
N HIS A 49 19.55 2.43 16.09
CA HIS A 49 20.71 1.66 15.66
C HIS A 49 21.70 2.49 14.82
N GLU A 50 22.92 2.64 15.33
CA GLU A 50 24.06 3.23 14.62
C GLU A 50 24.78 2.14 13.83
N TYR A 51 24.88 2.31 12.51
CA TYR A 51 25.66 1.45 11.61
C TYR A 51 26.98 2.14 11.24
N ASP A 52 28.10 1.43 11.40
CA ASP A 52 29.46 1.97 11.24
C ASP A 52 29.78 2.36 9.78
N THR A 53 29.25 1.65 8.79
CA THR A 53 29.34 2.04 7.37
C THR A 53 28.05 1.69 6.62
N LEU A 54 27.40 2.71 6.03
CA LEU A 54 26.21 2.59 5.18
C LEU A 54 26.54 3.11 3.78
N GLU A 55 27.75 2.81 3.29
CA GLU A 55 28.16 3.21 1.94
C GLU A 55 27.63 2.21 0.90
N PRO A 56 27.27 2.66 -0.32
CA PRO A 56 26.80 1.77 -1.35
C PRO A 56 27.92 0.83 -1.75
N ILE A 57 27.60 -0.46 -1.82
CA ILE A 57 28.47 -1.44 -2.45
C ILE A 57 28.18 -1.37 -3.95
N GLU A 58 29.17 -0.97 -4.75
CA GLU A 58 29.03 -1.05 -6.20
C GLU A 58 28.92 -2.51 -6.63
N SER A 59 27.91 -2.81 -7.43
CA SER A 59 27.70 -4.17 -7.94
C SER A 59 28.68 -4.46 -9.07
N THR A 60 29.35 -5.61 -8.99
CA THR A 60 30.13 -6.16 -10.10
C THR A 60 29.25 -7.19 -10.80
N LEU A 61 28.79 -6.89 -12.01
CA LEU A 61 27.92 -7.77 -12.79
C LEU A 61 28.75 -8.63 -13.75
N GLY A 62 28.50 -9.93 -13.75
CA GLY A 62 29.01 -10.88 -14.73
C GLY A 62 28.30 -10.77 -16.09
N PRO A 63 28.81 -11.45 -17.14
CA PRO A 63 28.17 -11.47 -18.45
C PRO A 63 26.73 -11.98 -18.38
N GLY A 64 25.76 -11.15 -18.78
CA GLY A 64 24.33 -11.49 -18.78
C GLY A 64 23.60 -11.24 -17.46
N GLU A 65 24.30 -10.80 -16.40
CA GLU A 65 23.67 -10.37 -15.15
C GLU A 65 23.13 -8.95 -15.28
N LYS A 66 21.94 -8.72 -14.72
CA LYS A 66 21.26 -7.42 -14.75
C LYS A 66 21.19 -6.82 -13.35
N LEU A 67 21.38 -5.51 -13.26
CA LEU A 67 21.15 -4.77 -12.02
C LEU A 67 19.66 -4.76 -11.70
N HIS A 68 19.30 -5.20 -10.49
CA HIS A 68 17.94 -5.09 -9.97
C HIS A 68 17.84 -3.93 -8.97
N VAL A 69 16.90 -3.01 -9.20
CA VAL A 69 16.72 -1.81 -8.36
C VAL A 69 15.36 -1.87 -7.67
N PRO A 70 15.30 -2.08 -6.34
CA PRO A 70 14.06 -2.00 -5.56
C PRO A 70 13.45 -0.60 -5.57
N LEU A 71 12.17 -0.51 -5.90
CA LEU A 71 11.35 0.71 -5.92
C LEU A 71 10.10 0.52 -5.04
N PRO A 72 10.26 0.52 -3.70
CA PRO A 72 9.13 0.57 -2.77
C PRO A 72 8.30 1.84 -2.94
N HIS A 73 6.99 1.64 -2.99
CA HIS A 73 5.97 2.68 -3.07
C HIS A 73 5.03 2.58 -1.88
N ASP A 74 4.53 3.74 -1.45
CA ASP A 74 3.39 3.82 -0.55
C ASP A 74 2.79 5.24 -0.56
N LYS A 75 1.65 5.40 0.13
CA LYS A 75 0.97 6.68 0.34
C LYS A 75 0.94 7.04 1.80
N SER A 76 1.29 8.28 2.10
CA SER A 76 1.14 8.84 3.44
C SER A 76 0.25 10.07 3.45
N ILE A 77 -0.42 10.30 4.57
CA ILE A 77 -1.14 11.53 4.84
C ILE A 77 -0.40 12.30 5.92
N ALA A 78 -0.18 13.59 5.67
CA ALA A 78 0.37 14.53 6.61
C ALA A 78 -0.67 15.63 6.88
N GLN A 79 -1.13 15.78 8.12
CA GLN A 79 -2.20 16.73 8.48
C GLN A 79 -1.64 18.04 9.01
N SER A 80 -2.28 19.18 8.72
CA SER A 80 -1.74 20.49 9.13
C SER A 80 -1.59 20.62 10.64
N ASN A 81 -2.42 19.94 11.45
CA ASN A 81 -2.38 20.02 12.91
C ASN A 81 -1.64 18.83 13.57
N GLU A 82 -0.83 18.07 12.83
CA GLU A 82 0.11 17.11 13.42
C GLU A 82 1.21 17.85 14.18
N LEU A 83 0.93 18.20 15.44
CA LEU A 83 1.84 18.93 16.32
C LEU A 83 2.78 18.01 17.10
N CYS A 84 3.85 18.60 17.64
CA CYS A 84 4.88 17.95 18.46
C CYS A 84 4.27 17.09 19.57
N ARG A 85 4.67 15.81 19.61
CA ARG A 85 4.21 14.83 20.60
C ARG A 85 4.88 14.95 21.97
N HIS A 86 5.95 15.75 22.04
CA HIS A 86 6.73 16.00 23.23
C HIS A 86 6.44 17.41 23.73
N LEU A 87 5.63 17.49 24.78
CA LEU A 87 5.21 18.74 25.38
C LEU A 87 5.59 18.74 26.86
N TRP A 88 6.08 19.90 27.33
CA TRP A 88 6.22 20.14 28.75
C TRP A 88 4.87 20.59 29.28
N ILE A 89 4.25 19.76 30.12
CA ILE A 89 2.94 20.04 30.71
C ILE A 89 3.12 20.34 32.19
N LYS A 90 2.50 21.41 32.67
CA LYS A 90 2.47 21.78 34.09
C LYS A 90 1.53 20.87 34.84
N ASP A 91 1.92 20.42 36.03
CA ASP A 91 1.11 19.55 36.88
C ASP A 91 -0.33 20.08 37.06
N GLY A 92 -1.32 19.22 36.77
CA GLY A 92 -2.74 19.53 36.86
C GLY A 92 -3.36 20.19 35.62
N TRP A 93 -2.58 20.48 34.57
CA TRP A 93 -3.09 21.07 33.32
C TRP A 93 -3.14 20.03 32.20
N MET A 94 -4.18 20.11 31.35
CA MET A 94 -4.28 19.35 30.12
C MET A 94 -4.26 20.32 28.93
N LEU A 95 -3.40 20.07 27.95
CA LEU A 95 -3.41 20.86 26.72
C LEU A 95 -4.70 20.57 25.95
N LEU A 96 -5.49 21.61 25.65
CA LEU A 96 -6.65 21.49 24.78
C LEU A 96 -6.17 21.45 23.33
N TRP A 97 -6.26 20.28 22.72
CA TRP A 97 -5.99 20.10 21.30
C TRP A 97 -7.13 20.73 20.49
N LYS A 98 -6.81 21.34 19.34
CA LYS A 98 -7.86 21.63 18.35
C LYS A 98 -8.52 20.30 17.99
N LYS A 99 -9.85 20.22 18.17
CA LYS A 99 -10.63 19.00 17.93
C LYS A 99 -10.52 18.52 16.47
N VAL A 100 -10.15 19.40 15.55
CA VAL A 100 -10.05 19.13 14.12
C VAL A 100 -8.59 18.94 13.72
N GLN A 101 -8.30 17.91 12.94
CA GLN A 101 -6.97 17.57 12.42
C GLN A 101 -6.44 18.56 11.35
N GLY A 102 -7.30 19.48 10.88
CA GLY A 102 -6.97 20.43 9.84
C GLY A 102 -6.97 19.80 8.44
N HIS A 103 -6.37 20.49 7.47
CA HIS A 103 -6.31 20.01 6.09
C HIS A 103 -5.25 18.90 5.96
N ALA A 104 -5.53 17.91 5.11
CA ALA A 104 -4.64 16.79 4.83
C ALA A 104 -3.84 17.04 3.55
N ILE A 105 -2.56 16.73 3.59
CA ILE A 105 -1.69 16.63 2.42
C ILE A 105 -1.52 15.14 2.14
N HIS A 106 -2.02 14.70 1.00
CA HIS A 106 -1.82 13.33 0.53
C HIS A 106 -0.53 13.26 -0.28
N ILE A 107 0.35 12.33 0.10
CA ILE A 107 1.68 12.11 -0.47
C ILE A 107 1.70 10.70 -1.02
N SER A 108 2.23 10.52 -2.23
CA SER A 108 2.38 9.23 -2.90
C SER A 108 3.73 9.25 -3.56
N ASP A 109 4.66 8.41 -3.14
CA ASP A 109 6.05 8.48 -3.60
C ASP A 109 6.72 7.11 -3.62
N PHE A 110 7.89 7.06 -4.27
CA PHE A 110 8.80 5.94 -4.25
C PHE A 110 10.10 6.34 -3.56
N ILE A 111 10.76 5.41 -2.89
CA ILE A 111 12.13 5.62 -2.42
C ILE A 111 13.08 4.60 -3.05
N VAL A 112 14.32 5.02 -3.23
CA VAL A 112 15.39 4.24 -3.84
C VAL A 112 16.60 4.32 -2.92
N GLU A 113 17.22 3.19 -2.62
CA GLU A 113 18.36 3.13 -1.69
C GLU A 113 19.54 4.01 -2.14
N GLN A 114 19.77 4.09 -3.45
CA GLN A 114 20.91 4.79 -4.03
C GLN A 114 20.70 6.30 -4.15
N THR A 115 19.45 6.74 -4.37
CA THR A 115 19.14 8.13 -4.74
C THR A 115 18.13 8.82 -3.83
N GLY A 116 17.49 8.10 -2.92
CA GLY A 116 16.45 8.61 -2.03
C GLY A 116 15.08 8.64 -2.70
N CYS A 117 14.24 9.64 -2.38
CA CYS A 117 12.97 9.84 -3.05
C CYS A 117 13.12 9.85 -4.57
N LEU A 118 12.18 9.22 -5.28
CA LEU A 118 12.11 9.23 -6.74
C LEU A 118 11.54 10.57 -7.24
N HIS A 119 12.16 11.67 -6.83
CA HIS A 119 12.03 12.95 -7.49
C HIS A 119 13.26 13.13 -8.36
N LEU A 120 13.11 12.91 -9.66
CA LEU A 120 14.22 13.08 -10.59
C LEU A 120 14.34 14.56 -10.96
N SER A 121 15.27 15.28 -10.33
CA SER A 121 15.79 16.53 -10.91
C SER A 121 16.38 16.26 -12.30
N ASP A 122 16.55 17.28 -13.16
CA ASP A 122 17.22 17.12 -14.46
C ASP A 122 18.61 16.44 -14.34
N GLN A 123 19.30 16.69 -13.22
CA GLN A 123 20.58 16.07 -12.91
C GLN A 123 20.44 14.60 -12.49
N GLN A 124 19.35 14.22 -11.81
CA GLN A 124 19.03 12.83 -11.47
C GLN A 124 18.43 12.06 -12.65
N LEU A 125 17.68 12.70 -13.56
CA LEU A 125 17.32 12.13 -14.87
C LEU A 125 18.58 11.74 -15.63
N THR A 126 19.58 12.63 -15.65
CA THR A 126 20.89 12.35 -16.26
C THR A 126 21.64 11.22 -15.55
N LYS A 127 21.47 11.04 -14.22
CA LYS A 127 22.02 9.89 -13.47
C LYS A 127 21.22 8.61 -13.67
N ASN A 128 19.91 8.68 -13.89
CA ASN A 128 19.07 7.53 -14.23
C ASN A 128 19.39 6.99 -15.62
N VAL A 129 19.80 7.85 -16.56
CA VAL A 129 20.42 7.43 -17.83
C VAL A 129 21.72 6.63 -17.60
N ARG A 130 22.37 6.75 -16.42
CA ARG A 130 23.53 5.94 -16.04
C ARG A 130 23.18 4.59 -15.42
N LEU A 131 21.91 4.34 -15.05
CA LEU A 131 21.52 2.96 -14.80
C LEU A 131 21.72 2.20 -16.11
N PRO A 132 22.27 0.97 -16.06
CA PRO A 132 22.40 0.17 -17.25
C PRO A 132 21.06 0.14 -18.00
N PRO A 133 21.02 0.35 -19.33
CA PRO A 133 19.76 0.37 -20.08
C PRO A 133 18.98 -0.96 -19.97
N ASP A 134 19.64 -2.02 -19.50
CA ASP A 134 19.10 -3.35 -19.22
C ASP A 134 18.80 -3.60 -17.73
N ALA A 135 18.93 -2.59 -16.86
CA ALA A 135 18.56 -2.69 -15.45
C ALA A 135 17.05 -2.94 -15.30
N VAL A 136 16.70 -3.77 -14.32
CA VAL A 136 15.32 -4.19 -14.08
C VAL A 136 14.83 -3.57 -12.78
N ALA A 137 13.90 -2.63 -12.88
CA ALA A 137 13.20 -2.09 -11.73
C ALA A 137 12.32 -3.16 -11.06
N LYS A 138 12.36 -3.20 -9.73
CA LYS A 138 11.57 -4.09 -8.89
C LYS A 138 10.60 -3.23 -8.09
N PHE A 139 9.43 -2.95 -8.64
CA PHE A 139 8.40 -2.18 -7.97
C PHE A 139 7.78 -2.99 -6.84
N ILE A 140 7.69 -2.40 -5.65
CA ILE A 140 7.18 -3.07 -4.45
C ILE A 140 6.05 -2.23 -3.90
N PHE A 141 4.85 -2.81 -3.83
CA PHE A 141 3.64 -2.16 -3.33
C PHE A 141 3.12 -2.87 -2.10
N ASP A 142 2.41 -2.14 -1.24
CA ASP A 142 1.55 -2.75 -0.25
C ASP A 142 0.31 -3.37 -0.92
N GLN A 143 -0.45 -4.17 -0.17
CA GLN A 143 -1.74 -4.71 -0.63
C GLN A 143 -2.90 -3.74 -0.36
N SER A 144 -2.70 -2.44 -0.61
CA SER A 144 -3.80 -1.49 -0.53
C SER A 144 -4.78 -1.63 -1.69
N SER A 145 -6.05 -1.30 -1.45
CA SER A 145 -7.12 -1.39 -2.43
C SER A 145 -6.88 -0.57 -3.70
N THR A 146 -6.01 0.44 -3.65
CA THR A 146 -5.71 1.24 -4.85
C THR A 146 -4.79 0.50 -5.82
N HIS A 147 -3.90 -0.37 -5.33
CA HIS A 147 -3.01 -1.15 -6.21
C HIS A 147 -3.70 -2.38 -6.78
N GLY A 148 -4.81 -2.82 -6.17
CA GLY A 148 -5.67 -3.90 -6.67
C GLY A 148 -6.69 -3.47 -7.75
N ALA A 149 -6.50 -2.33 -8.41
CA ALA A 149 -7.37 -1.89 -9.49
C ALA A 149 -7.08 -2.69 -10.77
N PHE A 150 -8.11 -3.31 -11.35
CA PHE A 150 -8.02 -4.10 -12.57
C PHE A 150 -8.30 -3.29 -13.84
N THR A 151 -8.02 -3.87 -15.01
CA THR A 151 -8.47 -3.31 -16.29
C THR A 151 -10.00 -3.34 -16.38
N LYS A 152 -10.58 -2.60 -17.33
CA LYS A 152 -12.06 -2.51 -17.46
C LYS A 152 -12.69 -3.83 -17.91
N ASP A 153 -11.91 -4.69 -18.55
CA ASP A 153 -12.28 -5.97 -19.12
C ASP A 153 -11.72 -7.18 -18.34
N ALA A 154 -11.02 -6.96 -17.23
CA ALA A 154 -10.49 -8.02 -16.38
C ALA A 154 -11.58 -8.93 -15.80
N LEU A 155 -11.22 -10.21 -15.58
CA LEU A 155 -12.08 -11.16 -14.87
C LEU A 155 -12.24 -10.77 -13.40
N ASN A 156 -13.42 -10.32 -13.01
CA ASN A 156 -13.71 -9.97 -11.62
C ASN A 156 -15.13 -10.36 -11.21
N ALA A 157 -15.28 -11.48 -10.51
CA ALA A 157 -16.58 -12.02 -10.11
C ALA A 157 -17.45 -11.05 -9.29
N LYS A 158 -16.85 -10.07 -8.59
CA LYS A 158 -17.61 -9.05 -7.83
C LYS A 158 -18.29 -8.01 -8.73
N GLU A 159 -17.80 -7.83 -9.94
CA GLU A 159 -18.34 -6.89 -10.94
C GLU A 159 -19.30 -7.58 -11.94
N MET A 160 -19.67 -8.84 -11.64
CA MET A 160 -20.62 -9.63 -12.44
C MET A 160 -22.03 -9.59 -11.84
N ASN A 161 -23.04 -9.49 -12.70
CA ASN A 161 -24.43 -9.73 -12.28
C ASN A 161 -24.72 -11.24 -12.20
N VAL A 162 -25.73 -11.64 -11.44
CA VAL A 162 -26.20 -13.05 -11.44
C VAL A 162 -26.72 -13.46 -12.81
N LYS A 163 -27.52 -12.58 -13.45
CA LYS A 163 -28.11 -12.78 -14.77
C LYS A 163 -27.39 -11.96 -15.84
N PRO A 164 -27.48 -12.35 -17.12
CA PRO A 164 -26.98 -11.54 -18.23
C PRO A 164 -27.48 -10.10 -18.25
N GLY A 165 -26.71 -9.23 -18.91
CA GLY A 165 -27.13 -7.87 -19.22
C GLY A 165 -27.11 -6.88 -18.07
N ARG A 166 -27.92 -5.82 -18.18
CA ARG A 166 -27.91 -4.64 -17.30
C ARG A 166 -26.54 -3.94 -17.25
N LYS A 167 -26.36 -3.03 -16.30
CA LYS A 167 -25.07 -2.40 -16.02
C LYS A 167 -24.17 -3.42 -15.32
N GLN A 168 -23.22 -4.01 -16.04
CA GLN A 168 -22.10 -4.81 -15.52
C GLN A 168 -20.90 -4.67 -16.47
N CYS A 169 -19.71 -5.01 -15.98
CA CYS A 169 -18.48 -4.96 -16.76
C CYS A 169 -18.50 -6.00 -17.90
N LYS A 170 -17.92 -5.64 -19.05
CA LYS A 170 -17.74 -6.54 -20.19
C LYS A 170 -16.34 -7.13 -20.10
N MET A 171 -16.24 -8.34 -19.58
CA MET A 171 -14.95 -9.01 -19.34
C MET A 171 -14.44 -9.68 -20.63
N HIS A 172 -13.12 -9.82 -20.76
CA HIS A 172 -12.51 -10.55 -21.87
C HIS A 172 -12.76 -12.05 -21.74
N SER A 173 -12.69 -12.75 -22.88
CA SER A 173 -12.76 -14.22 -22.88
C SER A 173 -11.53 -14.82 -22.18
N THR A 174 -11.69 -16.06 -21.72
CA THR A 174 -10.66 -16.81 -20.99
C THR A 174 -10.69 -18.27 -21.41
N VAL A 175 -9.93 -19.12 -20.70
CA VAL A 175 -9.98 -20.59 -20.82
C VAL A 175 -10.39 -21.19 -19.49
N ILE A 176 -11.18 -22.25 -19.52
CA ILE A 176 -11.59 -22.94 -18.30
C ILE A 176 -10.34 -23.58 -17.66
N PRO A 177 -10.00 -23.22 -16.41
CA PRO A 177 -8.76 -23.64 -15.78
C PRO A 177 -8.78 -25.12 -15.36
N LEU A 178 -7.60 -25.67 -15.09
CA LEU A 178 -7.39 -27.09 -14.73
C LEU A 178 -7.87 -27.42 -13.32
N ASP A 179 -8.08 -26.43 -12.46
CA ASP A 179 -8.68 -26.60 -11.13
C ASP A 179 -10.22 -26.71 -11.21
N ASN A 180 -10.82 -26.62 -12.41
CA ASN A 180 -12.24 -26.89 -12.58
C ASN A 180 -12.56 -28.36 -12.20
N PRO A 181 -13.57 -28.62 -11.37
CA PRO A 181 -13.97 -29.98 -10.96
C PRO A 181 -14.40 -30.92 -12.09
N ASN A 182 -14.68 -30.39 -13.29
CA ASN A 182 -15.03 -31.19 -14.47
C ASN A 182 -13.86 -31.25 -15.46
N PRO A 183 -13.09 -32.36 -15.49
CA PRO A 183 -11.93 -32.50 -16.37
C PRO A 183 -12.23 -32.42 -17.87
N GLN A 184 -13.48 -32.69 -18.27
CA GLN A 184 -13.87 -32.62 -19.68
C GLN A 184 -13.99 -31.18 -20.20
N LEU A 185 -13.95 -30.19 -19.30
CA LEU A 185 -14.03 -28.77 -19.63
C LEU A 185 -12.67 -28.07 -19.62
N TRP A 186 -11.62 -28.71 -19.11
CA TRP A 186 -10.28 -28.15 -19.03
C TRP A 186 -9.76 -27.63 -20.37
N GLY A 187 -9.25 -26.40 -20.36
CA GLY A 187 -8.66 -25.73 -21.53
C GLY A 187 -9.67 -25.30 -22.59
N LYS A 188 -10.98 -25.55 -22.40
CA LYS A 188 -11.98 -25.06 -23.34
C LYS A 188 -12.09 -23.54 -23.27
N PRO A 189 -12.26 -22.84 -24.41
CA PRO A 189 -12.53 -21.41 -24.42
C PRO A 189 -13.81 -21.08 -23.64
N GLN A 190 -13.77 -19.97 -22.91
CA GLN A 190 -14.88 -19.42 -22.15
C GLN A 190 -15.08 -17.96 -22.56
N ASP A 191 -16.10 -17.72 -23.38
CA ASP A 191 -16.54 -16.36 -23.67
C ASP A 191 -17.34 -15.79 -22.50
N MET A 192 -17.05 -14.54 -22.14
CA MET A 192 -17.73 -13.80 -21.07
C MET A 192 -18.82 -12.86 -21.59
N ILE A 193 -18.97 -12.77 -22.92
CA ILE A 193 -19.92 -11.92 -23.63
C ILE A 193 -20.66 -12.80 -24.63
N PHE A 194 -21.97 -12.60 -24.79
CA PHE A 194 -22.73 -13.26 -25.84
C PHE A 194 -22.30 -12.74 -27.23
N PRO A 195 -22.30 -13.58 -28.27
CA PRO A 195 -22.05 -13.14 -29.64
C PRO A 195 -22.94 -11.96 -30.04
N ALA A 196 -22.40 -11.02 -30.79
CA ALA A 196 -23.14 -9.81 -31.17
C ALA A 196 -24.16 -10.07 -32.31
N ASP A 197 -24.00 -11.19 -33.02
CA ASP A 197 -24.61 -11.50 -34.31
C ASP A 197 -25.43 -12.80 -34.28
N LEU A 198 -26.11 -13.10 -33.16
CA LEU A 198 -27.00 -14.25 -33.09
C LEU A 198 -28.22 -14.06 -34.02
N PRO A 199 -28.71 -15.14 -34.68
CA PRO A 199 -29.85 -15.03 -35.59
C PRO A 199 -31.17 -14.83 -34.82
N PRO A 200 -32.15 -14.10 -35.40
CA PRO A 200 -33.49 -13.99 -34.83
C PRO A 200 -34.11 -15.38 -34.62
N GLY A 201 -34.51 -15.68 -33.38
CA GLY A 201 -35.01 -17.00 -32.97
C GLY A 201 -34.01 -17.86 -32.19
N HIS A 202 -32.75 -17.42 -32.07
CA HIS A 202 -31.81 -18.01 -31.12
C HIS A 202 -32.32 -17.78 -29.67
N PRO A 203 -32.22 -18.75 -28.75
CA PRO A 203 -32.65 -18.57 -27.36
C PRO A 203 -32.06 -17.34 -26.68
N ASP A 204 -30.81 -17.02 -27.00
CA ASP A 204 -30.04 -15.93 -26.39
C ASP A 204 -30.03 -14.64 -27.23
N TYR A 205 -30.90 -14.54 -28.26
CA TYR A 205 -30.95 -13.37 -29.14
C TYR A 205 -31.15 -12.06 -28.37
N GLU A 206 -31.89 -12.10 -27.26
CA GLU A 206 -32.10 -10.92 -26.41
C GLU A 206 -30.84 -10.43 -25.68
N PHE A 207 -29.79 -11.26 -25.61
CA PHE A 207 -28.53 -10.97 -24.93
C PHE A 207 -27.37 -10.66 -25.89
N CYS A 208 -27.60 -10.52 -27.21
CA CYS A 208 -26.55 -10.22 -28.19
C CYS A 208 -25.60 -9.11 -27.71
N GLY A 209 -24.29 -9.42 -27.66
CA GLY A 209 -23.24 -8.47 -27.26
C GLY A 209 -23.29 -8.02 -25.79
N GLN A 210 -24.16 -8.61 -24.96
CA GLN A 210 -24.25 -8.35 -23.54
C GLN A 210 -23.29 -9.25 -22.75
N ALA A 211 -22.86 -8.79 -21.58
CA ALA A 211 -22.06 -9.61 -20.67
C ALA A 211 -22.90 -10.76 -20.09
N LYS A 212 -22.28 -11.93 -19.97
CA LYS A 212 -22.84 -13.10 -19.29
C LYS A 212 -22.86 -12.86 -17.78
N GLY A 213 -23.91 -13.35 -17.13
CA GLY A 213 -23.99 -13.34 -15.67
C GLY A 213 -23.29 -14.54 -15.04
N MET A 214 -23.05 -14.47 -13.74
CA MET A 214 -22.41 -15.55 -12.98
C MET A 214 -23.12 -16.90 -13.15
N LEU A 215 -24.46 -16.91 -13.16
CA LEU A 215 -25.21 -18.16 -13.33
C LEU A 215 -24.87 -18.84 -14.66
N TRP A 216 -24.78 -18.04 -15.73
CA TRP A 216 -24.50 -18.54 -17.08
C TRP A 216 -23.10 -19.14 -17.18
N VAL A 217 -22.10 -18.41 -16.68
CA VAL A 217 -20.70 -18.87 -16.68
C VAL A 217 -20.57 -20.14 -15.83
N LEU A 218 -21.28 -20.23 -14.70
CA LEU A 218 -21.28 -21.44 -13.87
C LEU A 218 -21.99 -22.63 -14.52
N GLU A 219 -23.03 -22.40 -15.34
CA GLU A 219 -23.68 -23.46 -16.13
C GLU A 219 -22.72 -24.00 -17.18
N GLU A 220 -22.05 -23.12 -17.93
CA GLU A 220 -21.04 -23.48 -18.93
C GLU A 220 -19.85 -24.21 -18.30
N ARG A 221 -19.49 -23.86 -17.06
CA ARG A 221 -18.45 -24.53 -16.27
C ARG A 221 -18.92 -25.80 -15.54
N GLY A 222 -20.19 -26.17 -15.64
CA GLY A 222 -20.75 -27.38 -15.00
C GLY A 222 -20.84 -27.32 -13.46
N LEU A 223 -20.81 -26.13 -12.88
CA LEU A 223 -20.69 -25.92 -11.43
C LEU A 223 -22.02 -25.72 -10.70
N VAL A 224 -23.11 -25.44 -11.42
CA VAL A 224 -24.41 -25.10 -10.82
C VAL A 224 -25.00 -26.23 -9.98
N LEU A 225 -24.95 -27.48 -10.45
CA LEU A 225 -25.52 -28.61 -9.72
C LEU A 225 -24.75 -28.88 -8.42
N MET A 226 -23.42 -28.82 -8.49
CA MET A 226 -22.54 -28.94 -7.33
C MET A 226 -22.86 -27.83 -6.31
N LEU A 227 -22.94 -26.57 -6.77
CA LEU A 227 -23.22 -25.44 -5.90
C LEU A 227 -24.59 -25.53 -5.23
N LYS A 228 -25.62 -26.00 -5.95
CA LYS A 228 -26.95 -26.27 -5.38
C LYS A 228 -26.88 -27.36 -4.32
N ALA A 229 -26.17 -28.47 -4.57
CA ALA A 229 -26.06 -29.58 -3.63
C ALA A 229 -25.40 -29.14 -2.31
N LEU A 230 -24.33 -28.36 -2.40
CA LEU A 230 -23.60 -27.86 -1.22
C LEU A 230 -24.39 -26.82 -0.41
N ASN A 231 -25.28 -26.07 -1.04
CA ASN A 231 -26.04 -24.98 -0.40
C ASN A 231 -27.51 -25.34 -0.12
N GLY A 232 -27.83 -26.62 0.07
CA GLY A 232 -29.19 -27.07 0.41
C GLY A 232 -30.24 -26.69 -0.64
N GLY A 233 -29.87 -26.71 -1.92
CA GLY A 233 -30.71 -26.39 -3.06
C GLY A 233 -30.78 -24.91 -3.42
N LYS A 234 -30.16 -24.01 -2.64
CA LYS A 234 -30.22 -22.56 -2.87
C LYS A 234 -29.03 -22.08 -3.71
N LEU A 235 -29.30 -21.12 -4.58
CA LEU A 235 -28.28 -20.38 -5.33
C LEU A 235 -28.27 -18.93 -4.87
N VAL A 236 -27.16 -18.51 -4.28
CA VAL A 236 -26.93 -17.14 -3.84
C VAL A 236 -25.93 -16.51 -4.79
N GLY A 237 -26.24 -15.33 -5.33
CA GLY A 237 -25.32 -14.59 -6.19
C GLY A 237 -24.08 -14.15 -5.42
N GLU A 238 -24.28 -13.30 -4.43
CA GLU A 238 -23.25 -12.76 -3.57
C GLU A 238 -23.68 -12.86 -2.10
N CYS A 239 -22.79 -13.38 -1.24
CA CYS A 239 -23.04 -13.47 0.19
C CYS A 239 -22.54 -12.21 0.92
N GLN A 240 -22.94 -12.04 2.19
CA GLN A 240 -22.48 -10.90 3.00
C GLN A 240 -20.95 -10.85 3.17
N ALA A 241 -20.28 -12.00 3.21
CA ALA A 241 -18.82 -12.06 3.31
C ALA A 241 -18.13 -11.60 2.01
N ALA A 242 -18.69 -11.93 0.85
CA ALA A 242 -18.24 -11.44 -0.45
C ALA A 242 -18.42 -9.92 -0.57
N HIS A 243 -19.56 -9.40 -0.11
CA HIS A 243 -19.83 -7.95 -0.07
C HIS A 243 -18.82 -7.16 0.78
N LYS A 244 -18.40 -7.72 1.92
CA LYS A 244 -17.43 -7.06 2.82
C LYS A 244 -15.98 -7.20 2.37
N GLY A 245 -15.72 -7.92 1.27
CA GLY A 245 -14.36 -8.23 0.84
C GLY A 245 -13.59 -8.98 1.91
N SER A 246 -14.22 -9.95 2.58
CA SER A 246 -13.62 -10.69 3.68
C SER A 246 -12.23 -11.20 3.31
N GLU A 247 -11.25 -10.81 4.12
CA GLU A 247 -9.87 -11.28 4.14
C GLU A 247 -9.84 -12.80 4.00
N GLU A 248 -8.98 -13.30 3.12
CA GLU A 248 -8.62 -14.71 3.13
C GLU A 248 -8.01 -15.01 4.51
N PRO A 249 -8.47 -16.06 5.22
CA PRO A 249 -7.80 -16.48 6.44
C PRO A 249 -6.34 -16.76 6.15
N GLU A 250 -5.45 -16.23 6.98
CA GLU A 250 -4.05 -16.63 7.06
C GLU A 250 -3.98 -18.16 7.14
N GLU A 251 -2.94 -18.76 6.52
CA GLU A 251 -2.67 -20.20 6.49
C GLU A 251 -2.45 -20.76 7.92
N ILE A 252 -3.51 -20.88 8.71
CA ILE A 252 -3.54 -21.64 9.96
C ILE A 252 -4.27 -22.93 9.63
N HIS A 253 -3.53 -23.92 9.11
CA HIS A 253 -3.90 -25.33 8.92
C HIS A 253 -5.40 -25.64 9.13
N GLU A 254 -6.25 -25.04 8.30
CA GLU A 254 -7.69 -25.03 8.50
C GLU A 254 -8.24 -26.31 7.86
N ASP A 255 -9.18 -26.96 8.52
CA ASP A 255 -9.77 -28.22 8.05
C ASP A 255 -10.29 -28.04 6.61
N VAL A 256 -9.86 -28.93 5.70
CA VAL A 256 -10.15 -28.88 4.25
C VAL A 256 -11.65 -28.71 3.98
N LEU A 257 -12.49 -29.23 4.88
CA LEU A 257 -13.95 -29.12 4.82
C LEU A 257 -14.48 -27.69 5.05
N HIS A 258 -13.80 -26.89 5.88
CA HIS A 258 -14.15 -25.48 6.16
C HIS A 258 -13.78 -24.56 4.99
N THR A 259 -12.63 -24.79 4.35
CA THR A 259 -12.19 -24.04 3.16
C THR A 259 -13.10 -24.30 1.95
N LEU A 260 -13.50 -25.57 1.74
CA LEU A 260 -14.46 -25.95 0.70
C LEU A 260 -15.82 -25.28 0.91
N THR A 261 -16.34 -25.28 2.13
CA THR A 261 -17.64 -24.66 2.44
C THR A 261 -17.61 -23.13 2.38
N SER A 262 -16.47 -22.50 2.69
CA SER A 262 -16.27 -21.04 2.54
C SER A 262 -16.27 -20.59 1.08
N ASN A 263 -15.58 -21.31 0.19
CA ASN A 263 -15.45 -20.92 -1.22
C ASN A 263 -16.68 -21.24 -2.06
N THR A 264 -17.58 -22.11 -1.58
CA THR A 264 -18.81 -22.48 -2.31
C THR A 264 -20.08 -21.82 -1.76
N CYS A 265 -19.99 -20.82 -0.88
CA CYS A 265 -21.18 -20.24 -0.25
C CYS A 265 -22.07 -19.41 -1.22
N CYS A 266 -21.49 -18.89 -2.32
CA CYS A 266 -22.22 -18.13 -3.34
C CYS A 266 -21.52 -18.19 -4.70
N MET A 267 -22.23 -17.79 -5.76
CA MET A 267 -21.72 -17.78 -7.15
C MET A 267 -20.45 -16.93 -7.30
N CYS A 268 -20.41 -15.76 -6.65
CA CYS A 268 -19.25 -14.89 -6.68
C CYS A 268 -18.00 -15.55 -6.07
N LYS A 269 -18.12 -16.22 -4.90
CA LYS A 269 -16.99 -16.88 -4.24
C LYS A 269 -16.47 -18.07 -5.04
N VAL A 270 -17.36 -18.90 -5.60
CA VAL A 270 -16.90 -20.06 -6.38
C VAL A 270 -16.21 -19.64 -7.67
N LEU A 271 -16.68 -18.57 -8.35
CA LEU A 271 -16.00 -18.02 -9.53
C LEU A 271 -14.66 -17.38 -9.15
N ALA A 272 -14.65 -16.53 -8.12
CA ALA A 272 -13.43 -15.89 -7.62
C ALA A 272 -12.38 -16.90 -7.12
N ALA A 273 -12.80 -18.10 -6.74
CA ALA A 273 -11.91 -19.17 -6.32
C ALA A 273 -11.23 -19.91 -7.49
N GLN A 274 -11.73 -19.77 -8.72
CA GLN A 274 -11.15 -20.42 -9.90
C GLN A 274 -9.85 -19.72 -10.33
N GLN A 275 -8.89 -20.52 -10.80
CA GLN A 275 -7.55 -20.03 -11.07
C GLN A 275 -7.49 -18.86 -12.08
N ASP A 276 -8.33 -18.87 -13.10
CA ASP A 276 -8.37 -17.79 -14.10
C ASP A 276 -8.83 -16.45 -13.53
N PHE A 277 -9.75 -16.44 -12.56
CA PHE A 277 -10.12 -15.23 -11.83
C PHE A 277 -9.07 -14.80 -10.79
N LYS A 278 -8.32 -15.77 -10.22
CA LYS A 278 -7.24 -15.49 -9.26
C LYS A 278 -5.99 -14.93 -9.93
N ASP A 279 -5.67 -15.44 -11.11
CA ASP A 279 -4.48 -15.07 -11.89
C ASP A 279 -4.65 -13.75 -12.64
N GLU A 280 -5.87 -13.20 -12.68
CA GLU A 280 -6.14 -11.89 -13.23
C GLU A 280 -5.23 -10.86 -12.58
N LYS A 281 -4.48 -10.12 -13.40
CA LYS A 281 -3.46 -9.18 -12.90
C LYS A 281 -4.06 -7.79 -12.72
N PRO A 282 -3.74 -7.08 -11.63
CA PRO A 282 -4.05 -5.67 -11.52
C PRO A 282 -3.43 -4.87 -12.67
N LEU A 283 -4.10 -3.80 -13.10
CA LEU A 283 -3.66 -2.93 -14.20
C LEU A 283 -2.23 -2.41 -13.97
N LEU A 284 -1.90 -2.09 -12.72
CA LEU A 284 -0.57 -1.62 -12.35
C LEU A 284 0.52 -2.66 -12.63
N GLN A 285 0.26 -3.93 -12.33
CA GLN A 285 1.19 -5.03 -12.60
C GLN A 285 1.38 -5.23 -14.10
N ILE A 286 0.30 -5.16 -14.89
CA ILE A 286 0.36 -5.26 -16.36
C ILE A 286 1.29 -4.19 -16.93
N ILE A 287 1.06 -2.91 -16.58
CA ILE A 287 1.85 -1.78 -17.07
C ILE A 287 3.34 -1.95 -16.74
N ILE A 288 3.66 -2.41 -15.54
CA ILE A 288 5.05 -2.60 -15.09
C ILE A 288 5.72 -3.76 -15.81
N GLU A 289 5.04 -4.89 -15.96
CA GLU A 289 5.59 -6.07 -16.62
C GLU A 289 5.73 -5.89 -18.14
N GLU A 290 4.81 -5.16 -18.79
CA GLU A 290 4.93 -4.76 -20.21
C GLU A 290 6.14 -3.86 -20.47
N ALA A 291 6.60 -3.12 -19.46
CA ALA A 291 7.82 -2.33 -19.50
C ALA A 291 9.09 -3.15 -19.16
N ASP A 292 9.00 -4.49 -19.15
CA ASP A 292 10.08 -5.43 -18.82
C ASP A 292 10.67 -5.23 -17.41
N HIS A 293 9.83 -4.74 -16.49
CA HIS A 293 10.12 -4.61 -15.07
C HIS A 293 9.35 -5.66 -14.26
N LYS A 294 9.53 -5.66 -12.94
CA LYS A 294 8.84 -6.61 -12.04
C LYS A 294 8.01 -5.85 -11.02
N CYS A 295 6.83 -6.37 -10.75
CA CYS A 295 5.91 -5.87 -9.75
C CYS A 295 5.77 -6.91 -8.63
N TYR A 296 5.91 -6.48 -7.39
CA TYR A 296 5.74 -7.31 -6.20
C TYR A 296 4.73 -6.65 -5.27
N PHE A 297 3.86 -7.46 -4.69
CA PHE A 297 2.93 -7.07 -3.64
C PHE A 297 3.41 -7.68 -2.32
N LEU A 298 3.60 -6.85 -1.31
CA LEU A 298 3.94 -7.31 0.04
C LEU A 298 2.78 -8.07 0.66
N LEU A 299 3.08 -8.94 1.63
CA LEU A 299 2.06 -9.59 2.43
C LEU A 299 1.23 -8.54 3.19
N LYS A 300 -0.06 -8.83 3.37
CA LYS A 300 -0.93 -7.94 4.16
C LYS A 300 -0.42 -7.84 5.58
N PHE A 301 -0.53 -6.66 6.17
CA PHE A 301 -0.15 -6.37 7.56
C PHE A 301 1.34 -6.49 7.90
N HIS A 302 2.21 -6.56 6.88
CA HIS A 302 3.66 -6.59 7.03
C HIS A 302 4.33 -5.28 6.60
N CYS A 303 3.96 -4.17 7.24
CA CYS A 303 4.47 -2.84 6.87
C CYS A 303 5.98 -2.68 7.15
N GLU A 304 6.53 -3.48 8.07
CA GLU A 304 7.98 -3.57 8.34
C GLU A 304 8.81 -4.03 7.13
N LEU A 305 8.17 -4.70 6.17
CA LEU A 305 8.80 -5.13 4.92
C LEU A 305 8.82 -4.02 3.85
N ASN A 306 8.25 -2.84 4.14
CA ASN A 306 8.26 -1.69 3.24
C ASN A 306 9.13 -0.56 3.83
N PRO A 307 10.35 -0.30 3.31
CA PRO A 307 11.25 0.67 3.92
C PRO A 307 10.74 2.11 3.83
N ILE A 308 9.78 2.39 2.93
CA ILE A 308 9.17 3.71 2.81
C ILE A 308 8.31 4.08 4.03
N GLU A 309 7.83 3.10 4.79
CA GLU A 309 7.08 3.35 6.03
C GLU A 309 7.97 4.02 7.09
N MET A 310 9.25 3.65 7.14
CA MET A 310 10.23 4.31 8.00
C MET A 310 10.54 5.72 7.51
N TYR A 311 10.54 5.94 6.19
CA TYR A 311 10.69 7.26 5.59
C TYR A 311 9.50 8.19 5.93
N TRP A 312 8.27 7.67 5.93
CA TRP A 312 7.10 8.38 6.43
C TRP A 312 7.18 8.69 7.92
N GLY A 313 7.63 7.73 8.73
CA GLY A 313 7.89 7.95 10.15
C GLY A 313 8.91 9.07 10.38
N TRP A 314 10.00 9.08 9.60
CA TRP A 314 11.02 10.12 9.67
C TRP A 314 10.45 11.50 9.31
N MET A 315 9.70 11.62 8.22
CA MET A 315 9.07 12.89 7.82
C MET A 315 8.13 13.40 8.91
N LYS A 316 7.27 12.54 9.46
CA LYS A 316 6.30 12.92 10.50
C LYS A 316 7.00 13.33 11.80
N ALA A 317 8.11 12.70 12.15
CA ALA A 317 8.93 13.11 13.29
C ALA A 317 9.49 14.53 13.14
N HIS A 318 10.02 14.87 11.96
CA HIS A 318 10.66 16.16 11.70
C HIS A 318 9.64 17.28 11.45
N LYS A 319 8.45 16.93 10.94
CA LYS A 319 7.32 17.86 10.77
C LYS A 319 6.69 18.29 12.10
N ALA A 320 6.77 17.48 13.14
CA ALA A 320 6.10 17.77 14.40
C ALA A 320 6.57 19.09 15.06
N ALA A 321 7.66 19.70 14.58
CA ALA A 321 8.17 21.00 15.01
C ALA A 321 7.47 22.24 14.39
N VAL A 322 6.39 22.07 13.62
CA VAL A 322 5.78 23.13 12.79
C VAL A 322 4.60 23.85 13.47
N ASP A 323 4.32 25.09 13.05
CA ASP A 323 3.31 26.03 13.58
C ASP A 323 1.83 25.60 13.48
N GLY A 324 1.55 24.45 12.84
CA GLY A 324 0.20 23.91 12.71
C GLY A 324 -0.65 24.51 11.58
N THR A 325 -0.08 25.32 10.68
CA THR A 325 -0.84 25.91 9.55
C THR A 325 -0.71 25.08 8.27
N PHE A 326 -1.76 25.06 7.44
CA PHE A 326 -1.75 24.30 6.18
C PHE A 326 -0.76 24.88 5.16
N LEU A 327 -0.63 26.21 5.08
CA LEU A 327 0.28 26.86 4.14
C LEU A 327 1.73 26.50 4.47
N THR A 328 2.12 26.59 5.74
CA THR A 328 3.43 26.17 6.22
C THR A 328 3.63 24.67 5.99
N ALA A 329 2.64 23.82 6.31
CA ALA A 329 2.74 22.38 6.07
C ALA A 329 2.93 22.04 4.57
N LYS A 330 2.25 22.76 3.67
CA LYS A 330 2.36 22.56 2.22
C LYS A 330 3.76 22.88 1.69
N GLN A 331 4.45 23.85 2.27
CA GLN A 331 5.83 24.20 1.92
C GLN A 331 6.84 23.26 2.57
N LEU A 332 6.67 22.97 3.86
CA LEU A 332 7.65 22.21 4.63
C LEU A 332 7.63 20.71 4.37
N VAL A 333 6.50 20.10 4.03
CA VAL A 333 6.45 18.65 3.79
C VAL A 333 7.44 18.23 2.69
N PRO A 334 7.45 18.86 1.49
CA PRO A 334 8.47 18.60 0.49
C PRO A 334 9.91 18.88 0.97
N GLU A 335 10.14 19.99 1.70
CA GLU A 335 11.47 20.34 2.21
C GLU A 335 12.00 19.31 3.20
N ILE A 336 11.14 18.82 4.09
CA ILE A 336 11.48 17.78 5.06
C ILE A 336 11.83 16.51 4.31
N LEU A 337 10.97 16.02 3.42
CA LEU A 337 11.22 14.83 2.61
C LEU A 337 12.59 14.91 1.90
N ASN A 338 12.86 16.02 1.21
CA ASN A 338 14.13 16.24 0.51
C ASN A 338 15.35 16.39 1.43
N SER A 339 15.14 16.68 2.72
CA SER A 339 16.22 16.82 3.71
C SER A 339 16.61 15.50 4.40
N CYS A 340 15.90 14.40 4.12
CA CYS A 340 16.23 13.10 4.70
C CYS A 340 17.64 12.67 4.26
N PRO A 341 18.59 12.46 5.19
CA PRO A 341 19.95 12.10 4.82
C PRO A 341 20.00 10.75 4.09
N MET A 342 20.84 10.66 3.05
CA MET A 342 21.00 9.41 2.30
C MET A 342 21.39 8.22 3.20
N LYS A 343 22.25 8.48 4.20
CA LYS A 343 22.63 7.50 5.22
C LYS A 343 21.41 6.94 5.95
N THR A 344 20.43 7.80 6.27
CA THR A 344 19.18 7.39 6.93
C THR A 344 18.30 6.54 6.02
N ILE A 345 18.19 6.90 4.73
CA ILE A 345 17.42 6.11 3.76
C ILE A 345 18.02 4.70 3.61
N ARG A 346 19.35 4.59 3.47
CA ARG A 346 20.04 3.29 3.41
C ARG A 346 19.81 2.44 4.66
N ALA A 347 19.79 3.06 5.84
CA ALA A 347 19.47 2.37 7.08
C ALA A 347 18.05 1.77 7.06
N PHE A 348 17.08 2.43 6.43
CA PHE A 348 15.73 1.89 6.26
C PHE A 348 15.73 0.62 5.40
N PHE A 349 16.42 0.63 4.26
CA PHE A 349 16.54 -0.55 3.41
C PHE A 349 17.23 -1.71 4.13
N HIS A 350 18.39 -1.47 4.77
CA HIS A 350 19.10 -2.48 5.56
C HIS A 350 18.23 -3.09 6.65
N LYS A 351 17.46 -2.26 7.37
CA LYS A 351 16.55 -2.76 8.39
C LYS A 351 15.44 -3.65 7.81
N THR A 352 14.86 -3.26 6.67
CA THR A 352 13.89 -4.10 5.97
C THR A 352 14.50 -5.43 5.53
N TRP A 353 15.74 -5.44 5.02
CA TRP A 353 16.43 -6.68 4.67
C TRP A 353 16.63 -7.60 5.88
N HIS A 354 16.98 -7.04 7.03
CA HIS A 354 17.06 -7.81 8.28
C HIS A 354 15.71 -8.40 8.69
N TYR A 355 14.62 -7.64 8.57
CA TYR A 355 13.29 -8.22 8.80
C TYR A 355 13.03 -9.37 7.85
N MET A 356 13.25 -9.20 6.54
CA MET A 356 13.05 -10.27 5.55
C MET A 356 13.86 -11.53 5.87
N ASP A 357 15.10 -11.40 6.37
CA ASP A 357 15.90 -12.55 6.80
C ASP A 357 15.28 -13.30 7.98
N THR A 358 14.53 -12.63 8.87
CA THR A 358 13.83 -13.29 9.99
C THR A 358 12.58 -14.07 9.58
N TYR A 359 12.04 -13.82 8.37
CA TYR A 359 10.89 -14.55 7.82
C TYR A 359 11.29 -15.84 7.08
N ARG A 360 12.58 -16.15 6.95
CA ARG A 360 13.10 -17.40 6.39
C ARG A 360 13.05 -18.53 7.40
#